data_AF-A0A838SJ04-F1
#
_entry.id   AF-A0A838SJ04-F1
#
_cell.length_a   1.000
_cell.length_b   1.000
_cell.length_c   1.000
_cell.angle_alpha   90.00
_cell.angle_beta   90.00
_cell.angle_gamma   90.00
#
_symmetry.space_group_name_H-M   'P 1'
#
loop_
_entity.id
_entity.type
_entity.pdbx_description
1 polymer ?
#
loop_
_entity_poly.entity_id
_entity_poly.type
_entity_poly.pdbx_seq_one_letter_code
_entity_poly.pdbx_strand_id
1 'polypeptide(L)'
;MTRTARPSRQLPVAETVLAAAGEAVLLATYASQDAVYHWLTHLLAGGTAALTALAAVAAVRRRPVRSAPLWVLLGHVIAVIPDVLFAAGLAHEQWMDLFLAHISSHDVPGGLWTLYTTFLVALAAYLLSIANNRPCPLTGTRSPAFLPVDCKVVTGGTE
;
A
#
# COMPACT_ATOMS: atom_id res chain seq x y z
N MET A 1 -41.38 8.64 0.96
CA MET A 1 -39.97 8.49 1.38
C MET A 1 -39.13 8.07 0.18
N THR A 2 -38.49 9.03 -0.49
CA THR A 2 -37.63 8.79 -1.66
C THR A 2 -36.22 8.45 -1.19
N ARG A 3 -35.81 7.20 -1.45
CA ARG A 3 -34.45 6.71 -1.15
C ARG A 3 -33.49 7.37 -2.14
N THR A 4 -32.84 8.46 -1.75
CA THR A 4 -31.78 9.10 -2.55
C THR A 4 -30.70 8.07 -2.79
N ALA A 5 -30.49 7.70 -4.06
CA ALA A 5 -29.43 6.78 -4.47
C ALA A 5 -28.10 7.30 -3.92
N ARG A 6 -27.42 6.49 -3.12
CA ARG A 6 -26.09 6.83 -2.60
C ARG A 6 -25.17 6.93 -3.82
N PRO A 7 -24.47 8.05 -4.04
CA PRO A 7 -23.56 8.16 -5.17
C PRO A 7 -22.60 6.98 -5.15
N SER A 8 -22.46 6.32 -6.29
CA SER A 8 -21.46 5.28 -6.48
C SER A 8 -20.12 5.86 -6.02
N ARG A 9 -19.40 5.13 -5.14
CA ARG A 9 -18.03 5.50 -4.81
C ARG A 9 -17.26 5.49 -6.12
N GLN A 10 -17.02 6.67 -6.69
CA GLN A 10 -16.12 6.80 -7.82
C GLN A 10 -14.81 6.16 -7.40
N LEU A 11 -14.30 5.25 -8.24
CA LEU A 11 -12.95 4.75 -8.09
C LEU A 11 -12.02 5.97 -7.99
N PRO A 12 -10.95 5.91 -7.18
CA PRO A 12 -10.03 7.02 -6.99
C PRO A 12 -9.16 7.27 -8.25
N VAL A 13 -9.79 7.48 -9.41
CA VAL A 13 -9.14 7.56 -10.73
C VAL A 13 -8.10 8.68 -10.73
N ALA A 14 -8.43 9.85 -10.19
CA ALA A 14 -7.50 10.96 -10.11
C ALA A 14 -6.25 10.63 -9.26
N GLU A 15 -6.42 9.95 -8.13
CA GLU A 15 -5.31 9.54 -7.27
C GLU A 15 -4.45 8.46 -7.92
N THR A 16 -5.07 7.49 -8.60
CA THR A 16 -4.37 6.47 -9.38
C THR A 16 -3.59 7.08 -10.52
N VAL A 17 -4.18 8.03 -11.26
CA VAL A 17 -3.51 8.74 -12.36
C VAL A 17 -2.33 9.56 -11.81
N LEU A 18 -2.52 10.27 -10.70
CA LEU A 18 -1.46 11.04 -10.06
C LEU A 18 -0.31 10.12 -9.59
N ALA A 19 -0.63 8.99 -8.95
CA ALA A 19 0.36 8.02 -8.53
C ALA A 19 1.14 7.46 -9.74
N ALA A 20 0.44 7.04 -10.79
CA ALA A 20 1.05 6.51 -12.01
C ALA A 20 1.94 7.55 -12.72
N ALA A 21 1.51 8.81 -12.77
CA ALA A 21 2.31 9.89 -13.34
C ALA A 21 3.58 10.14 -12.52
N GLY A 22 3.49 10.13 -11.18
CA GLY A 22 4.66 10.25 -10.30
C GLY A 22 5.65 9.11 -10.50
N GLU A 23 5.16 7.87 -10.56
CA GLU A 23 5.99 6.69 -10.85
C GLU A 23 6.66 6.77 -12.22
N ALA A 24 5.96 7.26 -13.24
CA ALA A 24 6.52 7.43 -14.58
C ALA A 24 7.65 8.48 -14.61
N VAL A 25 7.51 9.58 -13.87
CA VAL A 25 8.57 10.60 -13.73
C VAL A 25 9.79 10.03 -13.02
N LEU A 26 9.59 9.28 -11.93
CA LEU A 26 10.68 8.61 -11.23
C LEU A 26 11.37 7.61 -12.16
N LEU A 27 10.61 6.75 -12.85
CA LEU A 27 11.15 5.77 -13.78
C LEU A 27 11.98 6.45 -14.89
N ALA A 28 11.46 7.51 -15.50
CA ALA A 28 12.18 8.26 -16.53
C ALA A 28 13.49 8.87 -16.00
N THR A 29 13.48 9.39 -14.77
CA THR A 29 14.66 9.97 -14.12
C THR A 29 15.75 8.92 -13.95
N TYR A 30 15.44 7.77 -13.37
CA TYR A 30 16.41 6.69 -13.18
C TYR A 30 16.82 6.02 -14.50
N ALA A 31 15.89 5.88 -15.45
CA ALA A 31 16.22 5.36 -16.77
C ALA A 31 17.23 6.25 -17.51
N SER A 32 17.17 7.57 -17.34
CA SER A 32 18.15 8.50 -17.92
C SER A 32 19.56 8.36 -17.33
N GLN A 33 19.72 7.60 -16.24
CA GLN A 33 20.96 7.37 -15.52
C GLN A 33 21.37 5.88 -15.53
N ASP A 34 20.76 5.07 -16.40
CA ASP A 34 20.94 3.60 -16.44
C ASP A 34 20.68 2.89 -15.08
N ALA A 35 19.85 3.51 -14.24
CA ALA A 35 19.63 3.12 -12.85
C ALA A 35 18.22 2.52 -12.60
N VAL A 36 17.61 1.90 -13.61
CA VAL A 36 16.25 1.32 -13.51
C VAL A 36 16.15 0.26 -12.40
N TYR A 37 17.24 -0.49 -12.18
CA TYR A 37 17.33 -1.42 -11.06
C TYR A 37 17.16 -0.73 -9.70
N HIS A 38 17.76 0.46 -9.55
CA HIS A 38 17.70 1.24 -8.32
C HIS A 38 16.29 1.80 -8.11
N TRP A 39 15.66 2.33 -9.17
CA TRP A 39 14.24 2.71 -9.16
C TRP A 39 13.34 1.57 -8.67
N LEU A 40 13.55 0.34 -9.17
CA LEU A 40 12.73 -0.80 -8.76
C LEU A 40 12.96 -1.16 -7.28
N THR A 41 14.21 -1.07 -6.81
CA THR A 41 14.56 -1.32 -5.40
C THR A 41 13.82 -0.34 -4.50
N HIS A 42 13.85 0.95 -4.83
CA HIS A 42 13.13 2.02 -4.14
C HIS A 42 11.61 1.81 -4.12
N LEU A 43 11.03 1.48 -5.28
CA LEU A 43 9.60 1.19 -5.39
C LEU A 43 9.20 0.02 -4.50
N LEU A 44 9.97 -1.07 -4.51
CA LEU A 44 9.65 -2.27 -3.75
C LEU A 44 9.83 -2.03 -2.25
N ALA A 45 10.92 -1.39 -1.80
CA ALA A 45 11.16 -1.09 -0.40
C ALA A 45 10.13 -0.07 0.14
N GLY A 46 9.98 1.06 -0.54
CA GLY A 46 9.03 2.12 -0.23
C GLY A 46 7.58 1.64 -0.24
N GLY A 47 7.21 0.92 -1.30
CA GLY A 47 5.88 0.35 -1.46
C GLY A 47 5.57 -0.73 -0.41
N THR A 48 6.53 -1.56 -0.04
CA THR A 48 6.36 -2.56 1.03
C THR A 48 6.08 -1.88 2.37
N ALA A 49 6.84 -0.85 2.73
CA ALA A 49 6.63 -0.09 3.96
C ALA A 49 5.24 0.56 3.98
N ALA A 50 4.85 1.21 2.88
CA ALA A 50 3.54 1.83 2.74
C ALA A 50 2.40 0.80 2.85
N LEU A 51 2.48 -0.32 2.14
CA LEU A 51 1.45 -1.37 2.17
C LEU A 51 1.35 -2.02 3.55
N THR A 52 2.46 -2.20 4.25
CA THR A 52 2.49 -2.73 5.62
C THR A 52 1.79 -1.77 6.59
N ALA A 53 2.09 -0.46 6.50
CA ALA A 53 1.41 0.56 7.29
C ALA A 53 -0.10 0.61 6.97
N LEU A 54 -0.48 0.56 5.69
CA LEU A 54 -1.87 0.52 5.26
C LEU A 54 -2.61 -0.72 5.78
N ALA A 55 -1.97 -1.89 5.74
CA ALA A 55 -2.51 -3.13 6.27
C ALA A 55 -2.77 -3.01 7.78
N ALA A 56 -1.78 -2.54 8.55
CA ALA A 56 -1.92 -2.32 9.98
C ALA A 56 -3.04 -1.33 10.30
N VAL A 57 -3.09 -0.18 9.62
CA VAL A 57 -4.14 0.84 9.81
C VAL A 57 -5.51 0.28 9.45
N ALA A 58 -5.63 -0.47 8.35
CA ALA A 58 -6.89 -1.08 7.93
C ALA A 58 -7.35 -2.12 8.95
N ALA A 59 -6.46 -2.96 9.46
CA ALA A 59 -6.77 -3.96 10.49
C ALA A 59 -7.26 -3.29 11.79
N VAL A 60 -6.58 -2.24 12.26
CA VAL A 60 -6.94 -1.52 13.49
C VAL A 60 -8.24 -0.75 13.33
N ARG A 61 -8.41 0.03 12.26
CA ARG A 61 -9.58 0.89 12.05
C ARG A 61 -10.80 0.14 11.52
N ARG A 62 -10.63 -1.14 11.16
CA ARG A 62 -11.61 -1.98 10.48
C ARG A 62 -12.26 -1.31 9.26
N ARG A 63 -11.49 -0.52 8.54
CA ARG A 63 -11.94 0.29 7.39
C ARG A 63 -10.82 0.39 6.35
N PRO A 64 -11.14 0.38 5.05
CA PRO A 64 -10.16 0.65 4.02
C PRO A 64 -9.57 2.04 4.18
N VAL A 65 -8.26 2.16 3.98
CA VAL A 65 -7.57 3.44 3.92
C VAL A 65 -7.82 4.03 2.53
N ARG A 66 -8.16 5.33 2.48
CA ARG A 66 -8.34 6.04 1.21
C ARG A 66 -6.98 6.30 0.57
N SER A 67 -6.97 6.46 -0.76
CA SER A 67 -5.78 6.94 -1.47
C SER A 67 -4.56 6.03 -1.37
N ALA A 68 -4.78 4.71 -1.26
CA ALA A 68 -3.70 3.72 -1.19
C ALA A 68 -2.62 3.88 -2.30
N PRO A 69 -2.93 4.21 -3.56
CA PRO A 69 -1.90 4.49 -4.57
C PRO A 69 -0.96 5.64 -4.19
N LEU A 70 -1.48 6.71 -3.57
CA LEU A 70 -0.66 7.83 -3.12
C LEU A 70 0.24 7.49 -1.94
N TRP A 71 -0.19 6.56 -1.07
CA TRP A 71 0.66 6.04 0.00
C TRP A 71 1.83 5.22 -0.54
N VAL A 72 1.61 4.42 -1.58
CA VAL A 72 2.69 3.67 -2.25
C VAL A 72 3.67 4.63 -2.90
N LEU A 73 3.18 5.62 -3.66
CA LEU A 73 4.03 6.67 -4.25
C LEU A 73 4.80 7.43 -3.17
N LEU A 74 4.15 7.79 -2.06
CA LEU A 74 4.81 8.47 -0.94
C LEU A 74 5.93 7.61 -0.34
N GLY A 75 5.69 6.31 -0.15
CA GLY A 75 6.70 5.36 0.31
C GLY A 75 7.90 5.31 -0.64
N HIS A 76 7.65 5.27 -1.95
CA HIS A 76 8.70 5.35 -2.97
C HIS A 76 9.49 6.67 -2.88
N VAL A 77 8.81 7.82 -2.82
CA VAL A 77 9.46 9.13 -2.68
C VAL A 77 10.34 9.19 -1.43
N ILE A 78 9.89 8.64 -0.30
CA ILE A 78 10.69 8.56 0.93
C ILE A 78 11.92 7.67 0.72
N ALA A 79 11.77 6.53 0.04
CA ALA A 79 12.87 5.63 -0.26
C ALA A 79 13.96 6.28 -1.13
N VAL A 80 13.58 7.21 -2.03
CA VAL A 80 14.49 7.99 -2.91
C VAL A 80 15.25 9.11 -2.19
N ILE A 81 14.85 9.50 -0.98
CA ILE A 81 15.50 10.61 -0.25
C ILE A 81 17.03 10.44 -0.12
N PRO A 82 17.58 9.26 0.23
CA PRO A 82 19.01 9.02 0.27
C PRO A 82 19.75 9.42 -1.02
N ASP A 83 19.22 9.08 -2.20
CA ASP A 83 19.82 9.41 -3.50
C ASP A 83 19.91 10.93 -3.69
N VAL A 84 18.86 11.65 -3.29
CA VAL A 84 18.82 13.12 -3.34
C VAL A 84 19.84 13.73 -2.39
N LEU A 85 19.96 13.20 -1.17
CA LEU A 85 20.96 13.66 -0.19
C LEU A 85 22.38 13.38 -0.67
N PHE A 86 22.61 12.21 -1.27
CA PHE A 86 23.91 11.85 -1.84
C PHE A 86 24.28 12.76 -3.02
N ALA A 87 23.36 13.02 -3.93
CA ALA A 87 23.57 13.96 -5.03
C ALA A 87 23.87 15.40 -4.54
N ALA A 88 23.39 15.78 -3.37
CA ALA A 88 23.70 17.05 -2.70
C ALA A 88 25.04 17.05 -1.94
N GLY A 89 25.80 15.94 -1.96
CA GLY A 89 27.11 15.81 -1.32
C GLY A 89 27.06 15.48 0.18
N LEU A 90 25.92 15.06 0.72
CA LEU A 90 25.80 14.64 2.11
C LEU A 90 26.29 13.19 2.28
N ALA A 91 27.04 12.93 3.37
CA ALA A 91 27.58 11.62 3.67
C ALA A 91 26.45 10.59 3.85
N HIS A 92 26.36 9.68 2.90
CA HIS A 92 25.20 8.82 2.67
C HIS A 92 25.10 7.64 3.63
N GLU A 93 26.23 7.00 3.95
CA GLU A 93 26.31 5.73 4.69
C GLU A 93 25.68 5.81 6.10
N GLN A 94 25.74 6.97 6.75
CA GLN A 94 25.31 7.13 8.15
C GLN A 94 23.79 7.27 8.32
N TRP A 95 23.09 7.66 7.25
CA TRP A 95 21.67 8.03 7.34
C TRP A 95 20.75 7.06 6.61
N MET A 96 21.27 6.24 5.70
CA MET A 96 20.40 5.65 4.69
C MET A 96 19.63 4.39 5.12
N ASP A 97 20.00 3.74 6.23
CA ASP A 97 19.09 2.76 6.85
C ASP A 97 17.88 3.40 7.58
N LEU A 98 17.94 4.69 7.94
CA LEU A 98 16.77 5.40 8.49
C LEU A 98 15.66 5.58 7.44
N PHE A 99 16.03 5.59 6.15
CA PHE A 99 15.10 5.69 5.03
C PHE A 99 14.75 4.30 4.51
N LEU A 100 14.08 3.52 5.36
CA LEU A 100 13.57 2.18 5.03
C LEU A 100 14.68 1.15 4.76
N ALA A 101 15.73 1.16 5.57
CA ALA A 101 16.81 0.18 5.49
C ALA A 101 17.47 0.15 4.10
N HIS A 102 17.70 1.33 3.50
CA HIS A 102 18.06 1.46 2.10
C HIS A 102 19.35 0.69 1.74
N ILE A 103 20.46 0.79 2.49
CA ILE A 103 21.69 -0.04 2.26
C ILE A 103 21.34 -1.51 2.46
N SER A 104 20.68 -1.81 3.57
CA SER A 104 20.35 -3.19 3.93
C SER A 104 19.47 -3.85 2.87
N SER A 105 18.68 -3.07 2.12
CA SER A 105 17.83 -3.52 1.01
C SER A 105 18.62 -3.98 -0.21
N HIS A 106 19.81 -3.42 -0.46
CA HIS A 106 20.72 -3.86 -1.51
C HIS A 106 21.43 -5.16 -1.18
N ASP A 107 21.68 -5.41 0.11
CA ASP A 107 22.42 -6.58 0.60
C ASP A 107 21.50 -7.74 1.01
N VAL A 108 20.19 -7.64 0.74
CA VAL A 108 19.22 -8.69 1.09
C VAL A 108 19.59 -9.98 0.35
N PRO A 109 19.75 -11.13 1.05
CA PRO A 109 19.94 -12.42 0.39
C PRO A 109 18.82 -12.70 -0.60
N GLY A 110 19.17 -12.98 -1.85
CA GLY A 110 18.20 -13.14 -2.96
C GLY A 110 17.83 -11.85 -3.70
N GLY A 111 18.34 -10.69 -3.26
CA GLY A 111 18.23 -9.40 -3.93
C GLY A 111 16.80 -8.99 -4.25
N LEU A 112 16.56 -8.59 -5.51
CA LEU A 112 15.24 -8.15 -5.99
C LEU A 112 14.13 -9.17 -5.78
N TRP A 113 14.41 -10.47 -5.82
CA TRP A 113 13.38 -11.49 -5.62
C TRP A 113 12.82 -11.46 -4.20
N THR A 114 13.68 -11.23 -3.20
CA THR A 114 13.25 -11.10 -1.80
C THR A 114 12.43 -9.83 -1.61
N LEU A 115 12.84 -8.71 -2.21
CA LEU A 115 12.06 -7.47 -2.18
C LEU A 115 10.70 -7.63 -2.87
N TYR A 116 10.67 -8.27 -4.04
CA TYR A 116 9.45 -8.51 -4.81
C TYR A 116 8.47 -9.41 -4.05
N THR A 117 8.94 -10.52 -3.49
CA THR A 117 8.12 -11.43 -2.68
C THR A 117 7.59 -10.74 -1.42
N THR A 118 8.41 -9.97 -0.73
CA THR A 118 7.99 -9.21 0.46
C THR A 118 6.92 -8.16 0.09
N PHE A 119 7.09 -7.47 -1.03
CA PHE A 119 6.10 -6.54 -1.56
C PHE A 119 4.75 -7.24 -1.84
N LEU A 120 4.78 -8.40 -2.51
CA LEU A 120 3.57 -9.18 -2.79
C LEU A 120 2.88 -9.65 -1.50
N VAL A 121 3.66 -10.06 -0.49
CA VAL A 121 3.13 -10.43 0.83
C VAL A 121 2.46 -9.23 1.51
N ALA A 122 3.10 -8.05 1.49
CA ALA A 122 2.52 -6.82 2.05
C ALA A 122 1.24 -6.40 1.30
N LEU A 123 1.23 -6.52 -0.03
CA LEU A 123 0.05 -6.27 -0.86
C LEU A 123 -1.09 -7.24 -0.49
N ALA A 124 -0.80 -8.53 -0.40
CA ALA A 124 -1.78 -9.54 0.01
C ALA A 124 -2.33 -9.27 1.41
N ALA A 125 -1.47 -8.92 2.37
CA ALA A 125 -1.88 -8.55 3.73
C ALA A 125 -2.82 -7.34 3.76
N TYR A 126 -2.53 -6.30 2.98
CA TYR A 126 -3.42 -5.14 2.84
C TYR A 126 -4.77 -5.53 2.22
N LEU A 127 -4.75 -6.30 1.12
CA LEU A 127 -5.97 -6.76 0.44
C LEU A 127 -6.84 -7.64 1.34
N LEU A 128 -6.24 -8.55 2.10
CA LEU A 128 -6.94 -9.38 3.09
C LEU A 128 -7.55 -8.52 4.21
N SER A 129 -6.80 -7.53 4.71
CA SER A 129 -7.28 -6.62 5.75
C SER A 129 -8.54 -5.87 5.29
N ILE A 130 -8.58 -5.36 4.05
CA ILE A 130 -9.77 -4.66 3.54
C ILE A 130 -10.91 -5.62 3.17
N ALA A 131 -10.62 -6.85 2.75
CA ALA A 131 -11.63 -7.87 2.47
C ALA A 131 -12.37 -8.30 3.74
N ASN A 132 -11.65 -8.47 4.85
CA ASN A 132 -12.21 -8.86 6.15
C ASN A 132 -13.01 -7.73 6.84
N ASN A 133 -12.85 -6.49 6.38
CA ASN A 133 -13.52 -5.31 6.94
C ASN A 133 -14.86 -4.96 6.26
N ARG A 134 -15.42 -5.86 5.45
CA ARG A 134 -16.73 -5.63 4.82
C ARG A 134 -17.83 -5.73 5.89
N PRO A 135 -18.77 -4.76 5.97
CA PRO A 135 -19.89 -4.86 6.89
C PRO A 135 -20.71 -6.12 6.57
N CYS A 136 -21.03 -6.94 7.57
CA CYS A 136 -22.02 -8.01 7.41
C CYS A 136 -23.33 -7.36 6.94
N PRO A 137 -23.98 -7.87 5.88
CA PRO A 137 -25.32 -7.43 5.54
C PRO A 137 -26.21 -7.70 6.76
N LEU A 138 -26.80 -6.65 7.36
CA LEU A 138 -27.81 -6.83 8.39
C LEU A 138 -28.96 -7.62 7.76
N THR A 139 -29.17 -8.81 8.29
CA THR A 139 -30.10 -9.82 7.83
C THR A 139 -31.52 -9.26 7.79
N GLY A 140 -31.98 -8.88 6.61
CA GLY A 140 -33.36 -8.42 6.37
C GLY A 140 -33.91 -8.73 4.98
N THR A 141 -33.05 -9.11 4.03
CA THR A 141 -33.48 -9.53 2.69
C THR A 141 -33.02 -10.96 2.46
N ARG A 142 -33.99 -11.88 2.49
CA ARG A 142 -33.83 -13.30 2.12
C ARG A 142 -33.16 -13.40 0.73
N SER A 143 -31.92 -13.88 0.68
CA SER A 143 -31.45 -14.75 -0.40
C SER A 143 -30.11 -15.41 -0.01
N PRO A 144 -29.97 -16.74 -0.09
CA PRO A 144 -28.74 -17.43 0.28
C PRO A 144 -27.89 -17.75 -0.94
N ALA A 145 -26.66 -17.23 -0.98
CA ALA A 145 -25.51 -17.88 -1.61
C ALA A 145 -24.26 -17.10 -1.19
N PHE A 146 -23.39 -17.71 -0.40
CA PHE A 146 -22.15 -17.14 0.15
C PHE A 146 -22.31 -16.10 1.27
N LEU A 147 -22.53 -16.60 2.50
CA LEU A 147 -22.17 -15.84 3.70
C LEU A 147 -20.65 -15.99 3.95
N PRO A 148 -19.92 -14.89 4.23
CA PRO A 148 -18.54 -14.97 4.70
C PRO A 148 -18.45 -15.68 6.06
N VAL A 149 -17.37 -16.45 6.25
CA VAL A 149 -17.17 -17.48 7.28
C VAL A 149 -17.25 -16.97 8.73
N ASP A 150 -17.12 -15.66 8.98
CA ASP A 150 -17.00 -15.09 10.33
C ASP A 150 -17.99 -13.96 10.68
N CYS A 151 -19.19 -13.96 10.09
CA CYS A 151 -20.27 -13.10 10.62
C CYS A 151 -20.87 -13.75 11.89
N LYS A 152 -20.23 -13.58 13.06
CA LYS A 152 -20.90 -13.83 14.35
C LYS A 152 -22.10 -12.89 14.45
N VAL A 153 -23.30 -13.43 14.25
CA VAL A 153 -24.55 -12.75 14.60
C VAL A 153 -24.49 -12.51 16.10
N VAL A 154 -24.24 -11.28 16.52
CA VAL A 154 -24.46 -10.88 17.91
C VAL A 154 -25.98 -10.86 18.09
N THR A 155 -26.53 -12.02 18.46
CA THR A 155 -27.92 -12.09 18.92
C THR A 155 -27.95 -11.31 20.23
N GLY A 156 -28.49 -10.09 20.18
CA GLY A 156 -28.80 -9.32 21.37
C GLY A 156 -29.80 -10.10 22.20
N GLY A 157 -29.30 -10.87 23.16
CA GLY A 157 -30.11 -11.41 24.25
C GLY A 157 -30.50 -10.23 25.13
N THR A 158 -31.78 -9.91 25.15
CA THR A 158 -32.40 -9.11 26.19
C THR A 158 -32.54 -10.00 27.41
N GLU A 159 -31.73 -9.76 28.44
CA GLU A 159 -32.07 -10.09 29.83
C GLU A 159 -32.64 -8.84 30.51
#